data_AF-A0A4Q7DPE2-F1
#
_entry.id   AF-A0A4Q7DPE2-F1
#
_cell.length_a   1.000
_cell.length_b   1.000
_cell.length_c   1.000
_cell.angle_alpha   90.00
_cell.angle_beta   90.00
_cell.angle_gamma   90.00
#
_symmetry.space_group_name_H-M   'P 1'
#
loop_
_entity.id
_entity.type
_entity.pdbx_description
1 polymer ?
#
loop_
_entity_poly.entity_id
_entity_poly.type
_entity_poly.pdbx_seq_one_letter_code
_entity_poly.pdbx_strand_id
1 'polypeptide(L)' 'MKQYWVIENHLDGGIYLMPEDTPGEELEEAEDTCDICGDNDLIIGQFSNWQQLKKRMTDDENYCPYSDEYLQSVFEEDNQ' A
#
# COMPACT_ATOMS: atom_id res chain seq x y z
N MET A 1 -12.83 9.05 9.88
CA MET A 1 -11.37 9.17 9.63
C MET A 1 -11.18 8.72 8.20
N LYS A 2 -10.44 9.47 7.37
CA LYS A 2 -10.19 9.07 5.98
C LYS A 2 -9.41 7.75 5.99
N GLN A 3 -9.83 6.78 5.19
CA GLN A 3 -9.10 5.53 4.99
C GLN A 3 -8.52 5.51 3.58
N TYR A 4 -7.49 4.69 3.40
CA TYR A 4 -6.80 4.50 2.14
C TYR A 4 -6.58 3.02 1.89
N TRP A 5 -6.77 2.59 0.65
CA TRP A 5 -6.15 1.38 0.18
C TRP A 5 -4.64 1.61 0.10
N VAL A 6 -3.88 0.72 0.71
CA VAL A 6 -2.42 0.73 0.67
C VAL A 6 -1.97 -0.38 -0.26
N ILE A 7 -1.26 0.01 -1.31
CA ILE A 7 -0.77 -0.88 -2.37
C ILE A 7 0.74 -0.75 -2.42
N GLU A 8 1.45 -1.88 -2.45
CA GLU A 8 2.88 -1.95 -2.71
C GLU A 8 3.10 -2.23 -4.20
N ASN A 9 3.85 -1.36 -4.86
CA ASN A 9 4.15 -1.51 -6.28
C ASN A 9 5.29 -2.50 -6.51
N HIS A 10 5.11 -3.44 -7.42
CA HIS A 10 6.08 -4.49 -7.66
C HIS A 10 7.33 -4.01 -8.44
N LEU A 11 7.28 -2.86 -9.14
CA LEU A 11 8.39 -2.38 -9.96
C LEU A 11 9.46 -1.67 -9.13
N ASP A 12 9.05 -0.85 -8.16
CA ASP A 12 9.97 -0.07 -7.32
C ASP A 12 9.90 -0.42 -5.83
N GLY A 13 8.95 -1.27 -5.42
CA GLY A 13 8.71 -1.61 -4.01
C GLY A 13 8.16 -0.43 -3.21
N GLY A 14 7.61 0.60 -3.87
CA GLY A 14 7.03 1.77 -3.23
C GLY A 14 5.61 1.53 -2.74
N ILE A 15 5.19 2.29 -1.72
CA ILE A 15 3.82 2.27 -1.21
C ILE A 15 3.01 3.43 -1.78
N TYR A 16 1.81 3.13 -2.25
CA TYR A 16 0.86 4.08 -2.80
C TYR A 16 -0.45 4.05 -2.02
N LEU A 17 -1.09 5.22 -1.90
CA LEU A 17 -2.40 5.38 -1.28
C LEU A 17 -3.45 5.61 -2.35
N MET A 18 -4.51 4.81 -2.34
CA MET A 18 -5.73 5.10 -3.11
C MET A 18 -6.89 5.43 -2.16
N PRO A 19 -7.83 6.31 -2.55
CA PRO A 19 -9.00 6.64 -1.74
C PRO A 19 -9.84 5.42 -1.33
N GLU A 20 -10.47 5.45 -0.16
CA GLU A 20 -11.36 4.38 0.31
C GLU A 20 -12.47 4.01 -0.69
N ASP A 21 -12.93 4.99 -1.50
CA ASP A 21 -13.98 4.86 -2.50
C ASP A 21 -13.48 4.47 -3.90
N THR A 22 -12.21 4.07 -4.02
CA THR A 22 -11.64 3.51 -5.26
C THR A 22 -12.52 2.36 -5.78
N PRO A 23 -12.97 2.40 -7.05
CA PRO A 23 -13.76 1.33 -7.65
C PRO A 23 -13.05 -0.02 -7.60
N GLY A 24 -13.81 -1.10 -7.44
CA GLY A 24 -13.24 -2.46 -7.44
C GLY A 24 -12.45 -2.79 -8.71
N GLU A 25 -12.91 -2.31 -9.87
CA GLU A 25 -12.22 -2.49 -11.15
C GLU A 25 -10.81 -1.87 -11.15
N GLU A 26 -10.62 -0.70 -10.50
CA GLU A 26 -9.30 -0.07 -10.37
C GLU A 26 -8.40 -0.80 -9.37
N LEU A 27 -8.98 -1.45 -8.35
CA LEU A 27 -8.23 -2.29 -7.41
C LEU A 27 -7.82 -3.61 -8.06
N GLU A 28 -8.68 -4.18 -8.92
CA GLU A 28 -8.37 -5.39 -9.69
C GLU A 28 -7.14 -5.20 -10.59
N GLU A 29 -6.92 -3.98 -11.13
CA GLU A 29 -5.71 -3.65 -11.89
C GLU A 29 -4.41 -3.78 -11.08
N ALA A 30 -4.44 -3.57 -9.75
CA ALA A 30 -3.27 -3.81 -8.91
C ALA A 30 -2.92 -5.31 -8.85
N GLU A 31 -3.92 -6.18 -8.93
CA GLU A 31 -3.72 -7.62 -8.92
C GLU A 31 -3.32 -8.18 -10.29
N ASP A 32 -3.41 -7.38 -11.36
CA ASP A 32 -3.01 -7.79 -12.71
C ASP A 32 -1.52 -8.14 -12.76
N THR A 33 -1.24 -9.27 -13.41
CA THR A 33 0.12 -9.75 -13.57
C THR A 33 0.85 -8.88 -14.60
N CYS A 34 1.98 -8.30 -14.19
CA CYS A 34 2.89 -7.57 -15.06
C CYS A 34 3.51 -8.50 -16.11
N ASP A 35 3.29 -8.20 -17.39
CA ASP A 35 3.81 -9.00 -18.52
C ASP A 35 5.34 -9.09 -18.57
N ILE A 36 6.06 -8.17 -17.92
CA ILE A 36 7.52 -8.08 -17.98
C ILE A 36 8.18 -9.01 -16.97
N CYS A 37 7.70 -9.02 -15.72
CA CYS A 37 8.31 -9.79 -14.63
C CYS A 37 7.45 -10.97 -14.14
N GLY A 38 6.16 -11.01 -14.48
CA GLY A 38 5.22 -12.02 -14.00
C GLY A 38 4.78 -11.83 -12.54
N ASP A 39 5.05 -10.66 -11.95
CA ASP A 39 4.63 -10.27 -10.60
C ASP A 39 3.43 -9.30 -10.66
N ASN A 40 2.83 -8.94 -9.53
CA ASN A 40 1.73 -7.98 -9.46
C ASN A 40 1.88 -7.02 -8.28
N ASP A 41 1.18 -5.87 -8.35
CA ASP A 41 1.12 -5.00 -7.18
C ASP A 41 0.38 -5.70 -6.04
N LEU A 42 0.75 -5.39 -4.81
CA LEU A 42 0.22 -6.06 -3.63
C LEU A 42 -0.72 -5.14 -2.86
N ILE A 43 -2.00 -5.48 -2.83
CA ILE A 43 -2.98 -4.84 -1.96
C ILE A 43 -2.72 -5.30 -0.52
N ILE A 44 -2.14 -4.42 0.30
CA ILE A 44 -1.82 -4.70 1.71
C ILE A 44 -3.09 -4.61 2.57
N GLY A 45 -3.99 -3.67 2.25
CA GLY A 45 -5.28 -3.49 2.91
C GLY A 45 -5.68 -2.02 3.10
N GLN A 46 -6.72 -1.78 3.90
CA GLN A 46 -7.19 -0.43 4.21
C GLN A 46 -6.65 0.07 5.55
N PHE A 47 -6.11 1.29 5.55
CA PHE A 47 -5.54 1.92 6.74
C PHE A 47 -5.87 3.41 6.79
N SER A 48 -6.02 3.92 8.01
CA SER A 48 -6.28 5.35 8.24
C SER A 48 -5.02 6.16 8.59
N ASN A 49 -3.92 5.47 8.94
CA ASN A 49 -2.64 6.09 9.25
C ASN A 49 -1.49 5.07 9.16
N TRP A 50 -0.26 5.60 9.10
CA TRP A 50 0.97 4.82 9.02
C TRP A 50 1.19 3.89 10.22
N GLN A 51 0.67 4.21 11.41
CA GLN A 51 0.85 3.38 12.61
C GLN A 51 0.07 2.06 12.51
N GLN A 52 -1.12 2.09 11.90
CA GLN A 52 -1.91 0.89 11.60
C GLN A 52 -1.21 0.02 10.55
N LEU A 53 -0.68 0.64 9.50
CA LEU A 53 0.09 -0.05 8.46
C LEU A 53 1.35 -0.70 9.03
N LYS A 54 2.14 0.05 9.82
CA LYS A 54 3.32 -0.46 10.50
C LYS A 54 3.00 -1.68 11.36
N LYS A 55 1.90 -1.62 12.11
CA LYS A 55 1.47 -2.75 12.93
C LYS A 55 1.19 -3.98 12.06
N ARG A 56 0.47 -3.83 10.95
CA ARG A 56 0.19 -4.94 10.01
C ARG A 56 1.49 -5.57 9.48
N MET A 57 2.46 -4.76 9.06
CA MET A 57 3.75 -5.21 8.53
C MET A 57 4.64 -5.85 9.60
N THR A 58 4.52 -5.43 10.85
CA THR A 58 5.30 -6.00 11.97
C THR A 58 4.71 -7.31 12.48
N ASP A 59 3.37 -7.42 12.47
CA ASP A 59 2.66 -8.62 12.92
C ASP A 59 2.74 -9.78 11.91
N ASP A 60 3.17 -9.50 10.67
CA ASP A 60 3.30 -10.49 9.59
C ASP A 60 4.77 -10.78 9.27
N GLU A 61 5.21 -11.99 9.61
CA GLU A 61 6.60 -12.42 9.44
C GLU A 61 7.08 -12.46 7.97
N ASN A 62 6.16 -12.39 7.02
CA ASN A 62 6.49 -12.39 5.58
C ASN A 62 6.83 -11.00 5.04
N TYR A 63 6.57 -9.94 5.80
CA TYR A 63 6.89 -8.57 5.37
C TYR A 63 8.28 -8.14 5.84
N CYS A 64 9.00 -7.48 4.94
CA CYS A 64 10.15 -6.67 5.32
C CYS A 64 9.63 -5.24 5.61
N PRO A 65 9.55 -4.82 6.88
CA PRO A 65 8.94 -3.54 7.20
C PRO A 65 9.80 -2.37 6.71
N TYR A 66 9.15 -1.37 6.12
CA TYR A 66 9.76 -0.09 5.78
C TYR A 66 10.12 0.72 7.03
N SER A 67 10.98 1.73 6.87
CA SER A 67 11.32 2.63 7.97
C SER A 67 10.11 3.47 8.39
N ASP A 68 10.08 3.85 9.67
CA ASP A 68 9.00 4.68 10.23
C ASP A 68 8.89 6.01 9.49
N GLU A 69 10.03 6.61 9.12
CA GLU A 69 10.07 7.88 8.38
C GLU A 69 9.42 7.77 7.00
N TYR A 70 9.60 6.63 6.32
CA TYR A 70 9.00 6.39 5.01
C TYR A 70 7.49 6.15 5.12
N LEU A 71 7.07 5.30 6.07
CA LEU A 71 5.64 5.05 6.30
C LEU A 71 4.92 6.34 6.71
N GLN A 72 5.56 7.18 7.52
CA GLN A 72 5.02 8.47 7.90
C GLN A 72 4.90 9.43 6.69
N SER A 73 5.93 9.53 5.84
CA SER A 73 5.90 10.44 4.68
C SER A 73 4.78 10.10 3.71
N VAL A 74 4.51 8.81 3.46
CA VAL A 74 3.43 8.35 2.57
C VAL A 74 2.06 8.90 3.00
N PHE A 75 1.79 8.98 4.30
CA PHE A 75 0.50 9.49 4.83
C PHE A 75 0.49 11.01 5.05
N GLU A 76 1.64 11.67 5.04
CA GLU A 76 1.75 13.13 5.17
C GLU A 76 1.65 13.85 3.82
N GLU A 77 2.13 13.23 2.73
CA GLU A 77 2.02 13.78 1.38
C GLU A 77 0.58 13.87 0.87
N ASP A 78 -0.32 12.99 1.32
CA ASP A 78 -1.74 12.96 0.91
C ASP A 78 -2.68 13.86 1.75
N ASN A 79 -2.12 14.61 2.71
CA ASN A 79 -2.85 15.55 3.57
C ASN A 79 -2.65 17.04 3.19
N GLN A 80 -2.04 17.33 2.04
CA GLN A 80 -1.90 18.70 1.47
C GLN A 80 -2.92 18.98 0.38
#